data_AF-A0AAQ3NSC6-F1
#
_entry.id   AF-A0AAQ3NSC6-F1
#
_cell.length_a   1.000
_cell.length_b   1.000
_cell.length_c   1.000
_cell.angle_alpha   90.00
_cell.angle_beta   90.00
_cell.angle_gamma   90.00
#
_symmetry.space_group_name_H-M   'P 1'
#
loop_
_entity.id
_entity.type
_entity.pdbx_description
1 polymer ?
#
loop_
_entity_poly.entity_id
_entity_poly.type
_entity_poly.pdbx_seq_one_letter_code
_entity_poly.pdbx_strand_id
1 'polypeptide(L)'
;MVVTYKDWHEMLPFALHGYRTSVRTSTGATPFSLVYGMEAVPPFEVEIPSLRVLMETQLEEADWVQTRFDQLNLIEEKRLIAASHGKLYQQRVKRAFDKKILPIQKDHRGKWTPNYEGPYVVKKAFDGGTLILTKMDG
;
A
#
# COMPACT_ATOMS: atom_id res chain seq x y z
N MET A 1 -12.64 8.73 28.78
CA MET A 1 -11.87 9.87 28.23
C MET A 1 -12.53 10.29 26.93
N VAL A 2 -12.76 11.59 26.73
CA VAL A 2 -13.28 12.10 25.46
C VAL A 2 -12.07 12.37 24.57
N VAL A 3 -11.90 11.60 23.50
CA VAL A 3 -10.81 11.77 22.54
C VAL A 3 -11.11 13.00 21.69
N THR A 4 -10.21 13.98 21.66
CA THR A 4 -10.33 15.18 20.83
C THR A 4 -9.30 15.20 19.71
N TYR A 5 -9.45 16.10 18.71
CA TYR A 5 -8.50 16.20 17.60
C TYR A 5 -7.07 16.60 18.03
N LYS A 6 -6.92 17.17 19.23
CA LYS A 6 -5.62 17.56 19.79
C LYS A 6 -4.80 16.35 20.26
N ASP A 7 -5.48 15.23 20.50
CA ASP A 7 -4.89 14.01 21.06
C ASP A 7 -4.48 13.02 19.95
N TRP A 8 -4.32 13.50 18.71
CA TRP A 8 -4.00 12.66 17.54
C TRP A 8 -2.74 11.81 17.74
N HIS A 9 -1.77 12.32 18.51
CA HIS A 9 -0.52 11.63 18.82
C HIS A 9 -0.72 10.43 19.75
N GLU A 10 -1.70 10.49 20.66
CA GLU A 10 -2.12 9.35 21.48
C GLU A 10 -2.83 8.28 20.64
N MET A 11 -3.47 8.68 19.53
CA MET A 11 -4.16 7.79 18.62
C MET A 11 -3.23 7.11 17.59
N LEU A 12 -1.99 7.58 17.45
CA LEU A 12 -1.02 7.05 16.48
C LEU A 12 -0.76 5.54 16.61
N PRO A 13 -0.54 4.96 17.81
CA PRO A 13 -0.30 3.53 17.94
C PRO A 13 -1.49 2.70 17.44
N PHE A 14 -2.72 3.16 17.68
CA PHE A 14 -3.94 2.49 17.23
C PHE A 14 -4.10 2.59 15.71
N ALA A 15 -3.86 3.77 15.14
CA ALA A 15 -3.88 3.97 13.70
C ALA A 15 -2.82 3.10 12.99
N LEU A 16 -1.62 3.01 13.56
CA LEU A 16 -0.54 2.17 13.05
C LEU A 16 -0.86 0.68 13.17
N HIS A 17 -1.44 0.25 14.28
CA HIS A 17 -1.89 -1.14 14.46
C HIS A 17 -2.94 -1.49 13.42
N GLY A 18 -4.01 -0.69 13.30
CA GLY A 18 -5.03 -0.89 12.26
C GLY A 18 -4.43 -0.83 10.87
N TYR A 19 -3.40 0.00 10.64
CA TYR A 19 -2.72 0.04 9.36
C TYR A 19 -2.04 -1.29 9.02
N ARG A 20 -1.38 -1.91 10.00
CA ARG A 20 -0.59 -3.14 9.87
C ARG A 20 -1.44 -4.41 9.78
N THR A 21 -2.61 -4.43 10.42
CA THR A 21 -3.49 -5.62 10.48
C THR A 21 -4.63 -5.60 9.47
N SER A 22 -4.87 -4.49 8.77
CA SER A 22 -5.89 -4.41 7.73
C SER A 22 -5.35 -4.78 6.35
N VAL A 23 -6.17 -5.49 5.56
CA VAL A 23 -5.84 -5.84 4.18
C VAL A 23 -5.78 -4.58 3.32
N ARG A 24 -4.70 -4.42 2.54
CA ARG A 24 -4.52 -3.27 1.66
C ARG A 24 -5.06 -3.58 0.27
N THR A 25 -5.87 -2.69 -0.27
CA THR A 25 -6.36 -2.78 -1.67
C THR A 25 -5.25 -2.69 -2.71
N SER A 26 -4.07 -2.18 -2.34
CA SER A 26 -2.91 -2.11 -3.22
C SER A 26 -2.14 -3.42 -3.31
N THR A 27 -2.06 -4.22 -2.24
CA THR A 27 -1.26 -5.45 -2.19
C THR A 27 -2.10 -6.72 -2.02
N GLY A 28 -3.38 -6.62 -1.65
CA GLY A 28 -4.25 -7.74 -1.35
C GLY A 28 -3.94 -8.48 -0.04
N ALA A 29 -2.97 -7.98 0.74
CA ALA A 29 -2.49 -8.60 1.99
C ALA A 29 -2.38 -7.58 3.11
N THR A 30 -2.28 -8.05 4.36
CA THR A 30 -1.97 -7.18 5.50
C THR A 30 -0.47 -6.89 5.53
N PRO A 31 -0.03 -5.67 5.89
CA PRO A 31 1.40 -5.39 6.04
C PRO A 31 2.08 -6.31 7.07
N PHE A 32 1.36 -6.73 8.11
CA PHE A 32 1.88 -7.65 9.11
C PHE A 32 2.21 -9.03 8.51
N SER A 33 1.32 -9.62 7.69
CA SER A 33 1.56 -10.94 7.11
C SER A 33 2.67 -10.97 6.07
N LEU A 34 2.95 -9.84 5.40
CA LEU A 34 4.12 -9.72 4.51
C LEU A 34 5.46 -9.67 5.26
N VAL A 35 5.46 -9.21 6.51
CA VAL A 35 6.68 -9.13 7.34
C VAL A 35 6.90 -10.42 8.11
N TYR A 36 5.84 -10.97 8.72
CA TYR A 36 5.93 -12.10 9.65
C TYR A 36 5.39 -13.42 9.11
N GLY A 37 4.86 -13.46 7.89
CA GLY A 37 4.37 -14.68 7.22
C GLY A 37 2.99 -15.16 7.68
N MET A 38 2.41 -14.57 8.73
CA MET A 38 1.09 -14.93 9.29
C MET A 38 0.30 -13.67 9.66
N GLU A 39 -1.01 -13.80 9.83
CA GLU A 39 -1.85 -12.69 10.28
C GLU A 39 -1.65 -12.42 11.78
N ALA A 40 -1.72 -11.15 12.17
CA ALA A 40 -1.63 -10.78 13.58
C ALA A 40 -2.79 -11.41 14.38
N VAL A 41 -2.53 -11.80 15.62
CA VAL A 41 -3.57 -12.15 16.58
C VAL A 41 -3.95 -10.86 17.31
N PRO A 42 -5.14 -10.29 17.09
CA PRO A 42 -5.58 -9.09 17.79
C PRO A 42 -5.86 -9.41 19.27
N PRO A 43 -5.73 -8.42 20.19
CA PRO A 43 -5.89 -8.65 21.62
C PRO A 43 -7.23 -9.30 22.02
N PHE A 44 -8.33 -8.96 21.35
CA PHE A 44 -9.65 -9.53 21.66
C PHE A 44 -9.72 -11.04 21.39
N GLU A 45 -8.96 -11.56 20.42
CA GLU A 45 -8.86 -13.01 20.15
C GLU A 45 -8.06 -13.76 21.22
N VAL A 46 -7.29 -13.03 22.04
CA VAL A 46 -6.55 -13.58 23.19
C VAL A 46 -7.42 -13.51 24.44
N GLU A 47 -8.10 -12.38 24.68
CA GLU A 47 -9.03 -12.20 25.81
C GLU A 47 -10.21 -13.18 25.72
N ILE A 48 -10.74 -13.37 24.51
CA ILE A 48 -11.74 -14.39 24.18
C ILE A 48 -11.02 -15.38 23.26
N PRO A 49 -10.47 -16.49 23.80
CA PRO A 49 -9.63 -17.42 23.04
C PRO A 49 -10.31 -17.86 21.74
N SER A 50 -9.80 -17.34 20.64
CA SER A 50 -10.25 -17.73 19.31
C SER A 50 -9.80 -19.16 18.99
N LEU A 51 -10.43 -19.78 17.99
CA LEU A 51 -10.08 -21.15 17.58
C LEU A 51 -8.58 -21.29 17.25
N ARG A 52 -7.98 -20.30 16.57
CA ARG A 52 -6.55 -20.31 16.24
C ARG A 52 -5.67 -20.26 17.49
N VAL A 53 -6.02 -19.43 18.48
CA VAL A 53 -5.28 -19.37 19.75
C VAL A 53 -5.41 -20.68 20.52
N LEU A 54 -6.62 -21.25 20.58
CA LEU A 54 -6.85 -22.54 21.25
C LEU A 54 -6.04 -23.67 20.59
N MET A 55 -6.01 -23.72 19.26
CA MET A 55 -5.20 -24.70 18.53
C MET A 55 -3.71 -24.53 18.83
N GLU A 56 -3.18 -23.30 18.77
CA GLU A 56 -1.76 -23.04 19.04
C GLU A 56 -1.36 -23.40 20.48
N THR A 57 -2.23 -23.18 21.47
CA THR A 57 -1.94 -23.51 22.89
C THR A 57 -1.89 -25.01 23.20
N GLN A 58 -2.45 -25.86 22.33
CA GLN A 58 -2.50 -27.31 22.50
C GLN A 58 -1.36 -28.03 21.79
N LEU A 59 -0.58 -27.33 20.95
CA LEU A 59 0.52 -27.92 20.21
C LEU A 59 1.72 -28.17 21.11
N GLU A 60 2.41 -29.29 20.87
CA GLU A 60 3.75 -29.50 21.42
C GLU A 60 4.72 -28.50 20.78
N GLU A 61 5.77 -28.11 21.53
CA GLU A 61 6.74 -27.11 21.07
C GLU A 61 7.37 -27.49 19.72
N ALA A 62 7.69 -28.77 19.52
CA ALA A 62 8.25 -29.28 18.26
C ALA A 62 7.31 -29.06 17.06
N ASP A 63 6.02 -29.35 17.23
CA ASP A 63 5.00 -29.17 16.20
C ASP A 63 4.75 -27.69 15.92
N TRP A 64 4.78 -26.85 16.96
CA TRP A 64 4.65 -25.40 16.83
C TRP A 64 5.81 -24.81 16.02
N VAL A 65 7.05 -25.20 16.32
CA VAL A 65 8.25 -24.77 15.58
C VAL A 65 8.17 -25.18 14.12
N GLN A 66 7.76 -26.42 13.84
CA GLN A 66 7.62 -26.92 12.48
C GLN A 66 6.56 -26.12 11.70
N THR A 67 5.38 -25.92 12.30
CA THR A 67 4.30 -25.11 11.69
C THR A 67 4.77 -23.68 11.42
N ARG A 68 5.53 -23.09 12.35
CA ARG A 68 6.06 -21.73 12.19
C ARG A 68 7.10 -21.67 11.07
N PHE A 69 7.94 -22.69 10.93
CA PHE A 69 8.91 -22.79 9.84
C PHE A 69 8.22 -22.86 8.48
N ASP A 70 7.18 -23.66 8.35
CA ASP A 70 6.41 -23.79 7.10
C ASP A 70 5.73 -22.47 6.70
N GLN A 71 5.19 -21.72 7.67
CA GLN A 71 4.65 -20.38 7.43
C GLN A 71 5.71 -19.41 6.90
N LEU A 72 6.93 -19.48 7.42
CA LEU A 72 8.05 -18.64 6.98
C LEU A 72 8.54 -19.04 5.59
N ASN A 73 8.53 -20.33 5.24
CA ASN A 73 8.89 -20.78 3.89
C ASN A 73 7.96 -20.20 2.82
N LEU A 74 6.67 -20.03 3.15
CA LEU A 74 5.67 -19.45 2.24
C LEU A 74 5.70 -17.92 2.18
N ILE A 75 6.54 -17.24 2.99
CA ILE A 75 6.51 -15.77 3.07
C ILE A 75 6.92 -15.11 1.75
N GLU A 76 7.89 -15.69 1.05
CA GLU A 76 8.43 -15.10 -0.17
C GLU A 76 7.42 -15.18 -1.32
N GLU A 77 6.68 -16.29 -1.38
CA GLU A 77 5.57 -16.44 -2.32
C GLU A 77 4.48 -15.37 -2.06
N LYS A 78 4.09 -15.16 -0.80
CA LYS A 78 3.14 -14.09 -0.44
C LYS A 78 3.64 -12.71 -0.85
N ARG A 79 4.93 -12.42 -0.67
CA ARG A 79 5.55 -11.15 -1.09
C ARG A 79 5.54 -10.98 -2.61
N LEU A 80 5.81 -12.04 -3.36
CA LEU A 80 5.77 -12.02 -4.82
C LEU A 80 4.34 -11.75 -5.33
N ILE A 81 3.35 -12.42 -4.75
CA ILE A 81 1.93 -12.19 -5.07
C ILE A 81 1.56 -10.74 -4.75
N ALA A 82 1.90 -10.24 -3.56
CA ALA A 82 1.63 -8.85 -3.17
C ALA A 82 2.32 -7.83 -4.10
N ALA A 83 3.55 -8.10 -4.54
CA ALA A 83 4.28 -7.24 -5.47
C ALA A 83 3.63 -7.21 -6.86
N SER A 84 3.17 -8.36 -7.36
CA SER A 84 2.45 -8.44 -8.63
C SER A 84 1.11 -7.68 -8.57
N HIS A 85 0.35 -7.85 -7.49
CA HIS A 85 -0.87 -7.11 -7.23
C HIS A 85 -0.61 -5.60 -7.14
N GLY A 86 0.47 -5.20 -6.47
CA GLY A 86 0.93 -3.82 -6.37
C GLY A 86 1.19 -3.17 -7.73
N LYS A 87 1.84 -3.89 -8.65
CA LYS A 87 2.06 -3.43 -10.04
C LYS A 87 0.76 -3.19 -10.78
N LEU A 88 -0.19 -4.13 -10.70
CA LEU A 88 -1.51 -3.99 -11.33
C LEU A 88 -2.29 -2.82 -10.75
N TYR A 89 -2.24 -2.65 -9.42
CA TYR A 89 -2.86 -1.52 -8.74
C TYR A 89 -2.29 -0.18 -9.22
N GLN A 90 -0.96 -0.06 -9.28
CA GLN A 90 -0.29 1.15 -9.79
C GLN A 90 -0.69 1.45 -11.23
N GLN A 91 -0.74 0.45 -12.11
CA GLN A 91 -1.20 0.64 -13.49
C GLN A 91 -2.65 1.13 -13.55
N ARG A 92 -3.54 0.61 -12.70
CA ARG A 92 -4.93 1.06 -12.60
C ARG A 92 -5.03 2.51 -12.13
N VAL A 93 -4.27 2.88 -11.10
CA VAL A 93 -4.21 4.26 -10.58
C VAL A 93 -3.68 5.21 -11.65
N LYS A 94 -2.60 4.84 -12.35
CA LYS A 94 -2.03 5.62 -13.45
C LYS A 94 -3.06 5.84 -14.57
N ARG A 95 -3.72 4.78 -15.05
CA ARG A 95 -4.77 4.90 -16.09
C ARG A 95 -5.91 5.82 -15.65
N ALA A 96 -6.34 5.73 -14.39
CA ALA A 96 -7.40 6.58 -13.86
C ALA A 96 -6.97 8.06 -13.76
N PHE A 97 -5.69 8.30 -13.41
CA PHE A 97 -5.10 9.63 -13.37
C PHE A 97 -4.94 10.21 -14.78
N ASP A 98 -4.31 9.48 -15.70
CA ASP A 98 -4.11 9.89 -17.10
C ASP A 98 -5.46 10.21 -17.79
N LYS A 99 -6.51 9.43 -17.52
CA LYS A 99 -7.87 9.72 -18.02
C LYS A 99 -8.44 11.05 -17.50
N LYS A 100 -8.07 11.47 -16.29
CA LYS A 100 -8.47 12.76 -15.70
C LYS A 100 -7.61 13.94 -16.16
N ILE A 101 -6.44 13.70 -16.78
CA ILE A 101 -5.53 14.75 -17.26
C ILE A 101 -5.94 15.32 -18.64
N LEU A 102 -6.98 14.79 -19.30
CA LEU A 102 -7.64 15.55 -20.37
C LEU A 102 -8.15 16.89 -19.76
N PRO A 103 -7.80 18.04 -20.35
CA PRO A 103 -7.31 19.18 -19.57
C PRO A 103 -8.43 19.91 -18.85
N ILE A 104 -8.46 19.79 -17.51
CA ILE A 104 -9.07 20.79 -16.64
C ILE A 104 -7.95 21.42 -15.82
N GLN A 105 -7.39 22.47 -16.36
CA GLN A 105 -6.81 23.53 -15.53
C GLN A 105 -7.73 24.75 -15.71
N LYS A 106 -8.18 25.32 -14.59
CA LYS A 106 -8.76 26.65 -14.59
C LYS A 106 -7.62 27.60 -14.25
N ASP A 107 -7.05 28.22 -15.26
CA ASP A 107 -6.09 29.29 -15.08
C ASP A 107 -6.79 30.54 -14.50
N HIS A 108 -6.08 31.30 -13.66
CA HIS A 108 -6.61 32.51 -13.01
C HIS A 108 -6.47 33.74 -13.92
N ARG A 109 -5.89 33.56 -15.13
CA ARG A 109 -5.61 34.60 -16.14
C ARG A 109 -6.78 34.88 -17.08
N GLY A 110 -7.94 34.29 -16.79
CA GLY A 110 -9.15 34.41 -17.59
C GLY A 110 -9.52 33.08 -18.25
N LYS A 111 -10.83 32.90 -18.48
CA LYS A 111 -11.51 31.65 -18.84
C LYS A 111 -11.00 30.92 -20.11
N TRP A 112 -10.06 31.49 -20.86
CA TRP A 112 -9.70 31.06 -22.22
C TRP A 112 -8.19 30.97 -22.52
N THR A 113 -7.30 31.08 -21.53
CA THR A 113 -5.86 30.87 -21.76
C THR A 113 -5.51 29.37 -21.82
N PRO A 114 -4.61 28.93 -22.71
CA PRO A 114 -4.11 27.56 -22.71
C PRO A 114 -3.39 27.24 -21.39
N ASN A 115 -3.70 26.08 -20.82
CA ASN A 115 -3.16 25.63 -19.53
C ASN A 115 -1.86 24.81 -19.64
N TYR A 116 -1.20 24.89 -20.79
CA TYR A 116 0.01 24.14 -21.07
C TYR A 116 1.03 25.10 -21.66
N GLU A 117 2.28 24.96 -21.23
CA GLU A 117 3.38 25.65 -21.87
C GLU A 117 3.79 24.90 -23.12
N GLY A 118 3.92 25.61 -24.24
CA GLY A 118 4.76 25.33 -25.41
C GLY A 118 4.70 23.93 -26.05
N PRO A 119 4.87 23.84 -27.38
CA PRO A 119 5.26 22.56 -27.97
C PRO A 119 6.72 22.23 -27.55
N TYR A 120 6.90 21.09 -26.88
CA TYR A 120 8.21 20.56 -26.51
C TYR A 120 8.53 19.29 -27.29
N VAL A 121 9.81 19.08 -27.61
CA VAL A 121 10.32 17.85 -28.23
C VAL A 121 10.99 16.98 -27.17
N VAL A 122 10.62 15.69 -27.12
CA VAL A 122 11.24 14.72 -26.21
C VAL A 122 12.64 14.39 -26.71
N LYS A 123 13.67 14.85 -25.99
CA LYS A 123 15.08 14.56 -26.30
C LYS A 123 15.51 13.20 -25.76
N LYS A 124 15.01 12.83 -24.58
CA LYS A 124 15.33 11.56 -23.93
C LYS A 124 14.19 11.14 -23.01
N ALA A 125 13.85 9.87 -23.04
CA ALA A 125 12.95 9.25 -22.09
C ALA A 125 13.72 8.26 -21.20
N PHE A 126 13.39 8.22 -19.91
CA PHE A 126 13.96 7.30 -18.94
C PHE A 126 12.90 6.36 -18.39
N ASP A 127 13.35 5.19 -17.93
CA ASP A 127 12.52 4.28 -17.16
C ASP A 127 12.06 4.98 -15.87
N GLY A 128 10.75 4.90 -15.57
CA GLY A 128 10.14 5.62 -14.45
C GLY A 128 9.38 6.90 -14.82
N GLY A 129 9.34 7.27 -16.11
CA GLY A 129 8.49 8.36 -16.60
C GLY A 129 9.12 9.75 -16.57
N THR A 130 10.42 9.85 -16.30
CA THR A 130 11.17 11.11 -16.45
C THR A 130 11.49 11.36 -17.92
N LEU A 131 11.26 12.59 -18.38
CA LEU A 131 11.54 13.03 -19.75
C LEU A 131 12.47 14.26 -19.72
N ILE A 132 13.44 14.31 -20.63
CA ILE A 132 14.17 15.54 -20.96
C ILE A 132 13.47 16.16 -22.17
N LEU A 133 12.95 17.36 -21.99
CA LEU A 133 12.27 18.14 -23.01
C LEU A 133 13.19 19.24 -23.52
N THR A 134 13.11 19.54 -24.82
CA THR A 134 13.77 20.70 -25.45
C THR A 134 12.71 21.52 -26.16
N LYS A 135 12.90 22.84 -26.21
CA LYS A 135 12.04 23.70 -27.04
C LYS A 135 12.28 23.37 -28.51
N MET A 136 11.27 23.60 -29.35
CA MET A 136 11.38 23.42 -30.80
C MET A 136 12.53 24.22 -31.43
N ASP A 137 12.96 25.30 -30.75
CA ASP A 137 13.89 26.30 -31.28
C ASP A 137 15.38 25.99 -31.00
N GLY A 138 15.67 24.86 -30.34
CA GLY A 138 17.04 24.46 -29.92
C GLY A 138 17.34 24.72 -28.46
#